data_AF-A0A0V1H9T4-F1
#
_entry.id   AF-A0A0V1H9T4-F1
#
_cell.length_a   1.000
_cell.length_b   1.000
_cell.length_c   1.000
_cell.angle_alpha   90.00
_cell.angle_beta   90.00
_cell.angle_gamma   90.00
#
_symmetry.space_group_name_H-M   'P 1'
#
loop_
_entity.id
_entity.type
_entity.pdbx_description
1 polymer ?
#
loop_
_entity_poly.entity_id
_entity_poly.type
_entity_poly.pdbx_seq_one_letter_code
_entity_poly.pdbx_strand_id
1 'polypeptide(L)'
;LPFDTLKKMTSKVKKHDALNSYRKELSQGASSENRNKAYIWKSLLVVVLAILCGGIHGKHAAEMFERSSHFSHLADFEREMLFRTEMGFYYSFYKYLVNAKSFKEGMIALTRDNKTEYGREINALKRFNLYPEIIISAMYRVFKSITKYWKIPTQVCWQVKRDIHLPPVTSCEGIGNQMFFYIDMVYLLAGLVGSLLFLYGFLIRYKSRLHNYILISLSSVMFMLVWQFASIALATVVGSLVALNTLGLISNTHLRQFWKTFFVSILIAYFMLFKNEMLLSSLFFASLISIKIMLYVEQLLVKGCFFKLANFLKPFTFAFGIVCVKFFIGKILQTEDDAHIFDILRAKIFGLHTFDTLLYTCAAEFDFLPYEYFKKTSATLLLPIASVICISGVYILIIFNMIQLACFALMAGMIMRLKLFLTPQMCIIVSLLFSEKFLCDIVGFQMKKRWFFAVCIALLSCMSVAGVRNINEELNIIGEFTNADMENLFDWINTSTLPNAVFACSLPLSANLKLTTERPIVIHPHYEDAELSRRSPEKFIQTLQKLQVNYLIIENWVCLKDSKDNCSQTDIWDYVDARSRGQSESICRRLLSDDQKFLPVVYSHGGYIVFKVQ
;
A
#
# COMPACT_ATOMS: atom_id res chain seq x y z
N LEU A 1 -43.27 15.99 74.96
CA LEU A 1 -42.73 14.86 74.16
C LEU A 1 -41.43 14.38 74.81
N PRO A 2 -41.33 13.12 75.26
CA PRO A 2 -40.16 12.65 75.98
C PRO A 2 -38.95 12.48 75.04
N PHE A 3 -37.76 12.80 75.54
CA PHE A 3 -36.47 12.80 74.82
C PHE A 3 -36.17 11.47 74.08
N ASP A 4 -36.68 10.35 74.59
CA ASP A 4 -36.52 9.02 73.96
C ASP A 4 -37.26 8.87 72.62
N THR A 5 -38.36 9.59 72.43
CA THR A 5 -39.10 9.57 71.16
C THR A 5 -38.33 10.33 70.08
N LEU A 6 -37.63 11.42 70.46
CA LEU A 6 -36.80 12.21 69.56
C LEU A 6 -35.53 11.44 69.12
N LYS A 7 -34.93 10.65 70.02
CA LYS A 7 -33.76 9.80 69.74
C LYS A 7 -34.10 8.62 68.83
N LYS A 8 -35.28 8.01 68.99
CA LYS A 8 -35.82 6.97 68.08
C LYS A 8 -36.19 7.54 66.71
N MET A 9 -36.75 8.75 66.64
CA MET A 9 -37.06 9.42 65.37
C MET A 9 -35.78 9.81 64.62
N THR A 10 -34.79 10.41 65.27
CA THR A 10 -33.50 10.76 64.65
C THR A 10 -32.70 9.54 64.21
N SER A 11 -32.75 8.43 64.97
CA SER A 11 -32.19 7.13 64.57
C SER A 11 -32.87 6.54 63.33
N LYS A 12 -34.21 6.56 63.26
CA LYS A 12 -34.97 6.10 62.08
C LYS A 12 -34.70 6.97 60.84
N VAL A 13 -34.61 8.29 61.00
CA VAL A 13 -34.31 9.23 59.90
C VAL A 13 -32.89 8.99 59.37
N LYS A 14 -31.87 8.91 60.24
CA LYS A 14 -30.49 8.58 59.82
C LYS A 14 -30.38 7.23 59.11
N LYS A 15 -31.14 6.22 59.56
CA LYS A 15 -31.16 4.89 58.92
C LYS A 15 -31.86 4.92 57.55
N HIS A 16 -32.89 5.74 57.39
CA HIS A 16 -33.58 5.93 56.11
C HIS A 16 -32.71 6.67 55.09
N ASP A 17 -32.00 7.71 55.51
CA ASP A 17 -31.09 8.48 54.66
C ASP A 17 -29.88 7.64 54.20
N ALA A 18 -29.31 6.82 55.10
CA ALA A 18 -28.23 5.88 54.76
C ALA A 18 -28.70 4.81 53.74
N LEU A 19 -29.92 4.30 53.90
CA LEU A 19 -30.49 3.30 52.99
C LEU A 19 -30.79 3.89 51.60
N ASN A 20 -31.22 5.15 51.54
CA ASN A 20 -31.44 5.89 50.29
C ASN A 20 -30.11 6.21 49.59
N SER A 21 -29.06 6.57 50.32
CA SER A 21 -27.71 6.77 49.76
C SER A 21 -27.15 5.49 49.15
N TYR A 22 -27.25 4.37 49.88
CA TYR A 22 -26.81 3.05 49.41
C TYR A 22 -27.59 2.57 48.18
N ARG A 23 -28.92 2.79 48.15
CA ARG A 23 -29.76 2.49 46.97
C ARG A 23 -29.38 3.36 45.76
N LYS A 24 -29.00 4.62 45.99
CA LYS A 24 -28.53 5.55 44.94
C LYS A 24 -27.18 5.08 44.37
N GLU A 25 -26.25 4.65 45.21
CA GLU A 25 -24.97 4.06 44.79
C GLU A 25 -25.16 2.76 44.00
N LEU A 26 -26.02 1.85 44.46
CA LEU A 26 -26.37 0.63 43.71
C LEU A 26 -27.01 0.93 42.36
N SER A 27 -27.90 1.94 42.28
CA SER A 27 -28.54 2.34 41.03
C SER A 27 -27.55 2.99 40.05
N GLN A 28 -26.58 3.76 40.56
CA GLN A 28 -25.50 4.34 39.76
C GLN A 28 -24.51 3.28 39.29
N GLY A 29 -24.19 2.29 40.13
CA GLY A 29 -23.41 1.11 39.78
C GLY A 29 -24.08 0.26 38.70
N ALA A 30 -25.36 -0.06 38.85
CA ALA A 30 -26.14 -0.81 37.86
C ALA A 30 -26.31 -0.04 36.53
N SER A 31 -26.50 1.29 36.58
CA SER A 31 -26.54 2.15 35.39
C SER A 31 -25.17 2.26 34.69
N SER A 32 -24.08 2.28 35.45
CA SER A 32 -22.71 2.20 34.95
C SER A 32 -22.43 0.86 34.25
N GLU A 33 -22.82 -0.25 34.89
CA GLU A 33 -22.63 -1.60 34.36
C GLU A 33 -23.46 -1.84 33.09
N ASN A 34 -24.73 -1.42 33.07
CA ASN A 34 -25.58 -1.51 31.88
C ASN A 34 -25.08 -0.63 30.72
N ARG A 35 -24.51 0.55 31.02
CA ARG A 35 -23.85 1.38 29.99
C ARG A 35 -22.57 0.73 29.45
N ASN A 36 -21.79 0.05 30.29
CA ASN A 36 -20.63 -0.72 29.85
C ASN A 36 -21.03 -1.94 29.01
N LYS A 37 -22.05 -2.70 29.41
CA LYS A 37 -22.58 -3.84 28.61
C LYS A 37 -23.09 -3.39 27.25
N ALA A 38 -23.91 -2.33 27.20
CA ALA A 38 -24.38 -1.75 25.94
C ALA A 38 -23.23 -1.23 25.05
N TYR A 39 -22.16 -0.69 25.65
CA TYR A 39 -20.95 -0.28 24.95
C TYR A 39 -20.18 -1.46 24.35
N ILE A 40 -20.05 -2.56 25.10
CA ILE A 40 -19.40 -3.78 24.64
C ILE A 40 -20.15 -4.37 23.44
N TRP A 41 -21.47 -4.51 23.54
CA TRP A 41 -22.30 -5.01 22.42
C TRP A 41 -22.21 -4.14 21.17
N LYS A 42 -22.22 -2.81 21.32
CA LYS A 42 -22.01 -1.89 20.19
C LYS A 42 -20.62 -2.03 19.58
N SER A 43 -19.58 -2.18 20.41
CA SER A 43 -18.20 -2.37 19.93
C SER A 43 -18.05 -3.70 19.20
N LEU A 44 -18.66 -4.76 19.71
CA LEU A 44 -18.67 -6.08 19.08
C LEU A 44 -19.38 -6.04 17.72
N LEU A 45 -20.54 -5.38 17.63
CA LEU A 45 -21.27 -5.20 16.37
C LEU A 45 -20.41 -4.49 15.33
N VAL A 46 -19.69 -3.43 15.73
CA VAL A 46 -18.80 -2.68 14.83
C VAL A 46 -17.66 -3.56 14.32
N VAL A 47 -17.06 -4.38 15.18
CA VAL A 47 -16.01 -5.33 14.76
C VAL A 47 -16.55 -6.36 13.77
N VAL A 48 -17.75 -6.90 14.02
CA VAL A 48 -18.41 -7.84 13.09
C VAL A 48 -18.67 -7.19 11.73
N LEU A 49 -19.19 -5.95 11.72
CA LEU A 49 -19.41 -5.20 10.48
C LEU A 49 -18.10 -4.91 9.74
N ALA A 50 -17.03 -4.61 10.46
CA ALA A 50 -15.71 -4.40 9.87
C ALA A 50 -15.22 -5.68 9.17
N ILE A 51 -15.30 -6.83 9.84
CA ILE A 51 -14.89 -8.13 9.29
C ILE A 51 -15.74 -8.51 8.07
N LEU A 52 -17.05 -8.30 8.13
CA LEU A 52 -17.94 -8.56 6.98
C LEU A 52 -17.58 -7.68 5.78
N CYS A 53 -17.36 -6.39 6.01
CA CYS A 53 -16.96 -5.45 4.95
C CYS A 53 -15.61 -5.87 4.33
N GLY A 54 -14.62 -6.20 5.17
CA GLY A 54 -13.33 -6.71 4.72
C GLY A 54 -13.44 -8.03 3.94
N GLY A 55 -14.28 -8.97 4.40
CA GLY A 55 -14.52 -10.24 3.71
C GLY A 55 -15.17 -10.05 2.34
N ILE A 56 -16.15 -9.15 2.22
CA ILE A 56 -16.77 -8.80 0.93
C ILE A 56 -15.74 -8.15 0.01
N HIS A 57 -14.89 -7.25 0.52
CA HIS A 57 -13.85 -6.61 -0.27
C HIS A 57 -12.81 -7.61 -0.78
N GLY A 58 -12.31 -8.50 0.08
CA GLY A 58 -11.35 -9.54 -0.29
C GLY A 58 -11.93 -10.50 -1.33
N LYS A 59 -13.18 -10.94 -1.13
CA LYS A 59 -13.87 -11.80 -2.09
C LYS A 59 -14.07 -11.10 -3.45
N HIS A 60 -14.49 -9.85 -3.44
CA HIS A 60 -14.66 -9.08 -4.68
C HIS A 60 -13.34 -8.92 -5.44
N ALA A 61 -12.25 -8.62 -4.74
CA ALA A 61 -10.92 -8.53 -5.36
C ALA A 61 -10.47 -9.88 -5.96
N ALA A 62 -10.72 -10.99 -5.25
CA ALA A 62 -10.40 -12.33 -5.74
C ALA A 62 -11.20 -12.69 -7.01
N GLU A 63 -12.51 -12.43 -7.02
CA GLU A 63 -13.36 -12.68 -8.19
C GLU A 63 -12.96 -11.83 -9.39
N MET A 64 -12.61 -10.56 -9.18
CA MET A 64 -12.13 -9.67 -10.24
C MET A 64 -10.82 -10.17 -10.84
N PHE A 65 -9.88 -10.61 -10.01
CA PHE A 65 -8.62 -11.17 -10.48
C PHE A 65 -8.82 -12.46 -11.28
N GLU A 66 -9.61 -13.39 -10.75
CA GLU A 66 -9.91 -14.66 -11.42
C GLU A 66 -10.51 -14.44 -12.81
N ARG A 67 -11.50 -13.53 -12.92
CA ARG A 67 -12.14 -13.21 -14.20
C ARG A 67 -11.19 -12.51 -15.19
N SER A 68 -10.34 -11.62 -14.70
CA SER A 68 -9.41 -10.87 -15.55
C SER A 68 -8.24 -11.71 -16.09
N SER A 69 -7.88 -12.81 -15.41
CA SER A 69 -6.67 -13.58 -15.72
C SER A 69 -6.92 -15.04 -16.05
N HIS A 70 -8.10 -15.58 -15.72
CA HIS A 70 -8.42 -17.01 -15.78
C HIS A 70 -7.37 -17.86 -15.05
N PHE A 71 -6.92 -17.39 -13.88
CA PHE A 71 -5.81 -17.96 -13.13
C PHE A 71 -5.94 -19.46 -12.84
N SER A 72 -7.15 -19.93 -12.52
CA SER A 72 -7.40 -21.35 -12.26
C SER A 72 -7.08 -22.25 -13.45
N HIS A 73 -7.35 -21.80 -14.67
CA HIS A 73 -7.14 -22.58 -15.90
C HIS A 73 -5.68 -22.62 -16.37
N LEU A 74 -4.83 -21.74 -15.86
CA LEU A 74 -3.42 -21.67 -16.25
C LEU A 74 -2.61 -22.82 -15.67
N ALA A 75 -1.55 -23.22 -16.37
CA ALA A 75 -0.53 -24.10 -15.82
C ALA A 75 0.33 -23.39 -14.76
N ASP A 76 0.96 -24.14 -13.86
CA ASP A 76 1.77 -23.55 -12.77
C ASP A 76 2.89 -22.63 -13.30
N PHE A 77 3.48 -22.95 -14.46
CA PHE A 77 4.49 -22.12 -15.10
C PHE A 77 3.91 -20.78 -15.61
N GLU A 78 2.76 -20.81 -16.27
CA GLU A 78 2.06 -19.61 -16.76
C GLU A 78 1.58 -18.74 -15.60
N ARG A 79 1.12 -19.37 -14.50
CA ARG A 79 0.74 -18.67 -13.26
C ARG A 79 1.91 -17.87 -12.67
N GLU A 80 3.12 -18.40 -12.71
CA GLU A 80 4.32 -17.65 -12.27
C GLU A 80 4.62 -16.47 -13.18
N MET A 81 4.41 -16.61 -14.50
CA MET A 81 4.60 -15.53 -15.46
C MET A 81 3.54 -14.42 -15.35
N LEU A 82 2.35 -14.74 -14.84
CA LEU A 82 1.31 -13.75 -14.56
C LEU A 82 1.74 -12.77 -13.45
N PHE A 83 2.53 -13.23 -12.48
CA PHE A 83 3.05 -12.36 -11.42
C PHE A 83 4.16 -11.45 -11.95
N ARG A 84 3.76 -10.28 -12.47
CA ARG A 84 4.68 -9.28 -13.01
C ARG A 84 5.25 -8.37 -11.93
N THR A 85 6.39 -7.76 -12.23
CA THR A 85 7.00 -6.67 -11.45
C THR A 85 7.08 -6.98 -9.94
N GLU A 86 6.44 -6.18 -9.08
CA GLU A 86 6.48 -6.33 -7.63
C GLU A 86 5.80 -7.63 -7.18
N MET A 87 4.73 -8.07 -7.85
CA MET A 87 4.01 -9.28 -7.46
C MET A 87 4.92 -10.51 -7.56
N GLY A 88 5.63 -10.65 -8.68
CA GLY A 88 6.58 -11.75 -8.90
C GLY A 88 7.78 -11.65 -7.97
N PHE A 89 8.25 -10.43 -7.70
CA PHE A 89 9.35 -10.16 -6.78
C PHE A 89 9.03 -10.66 -5.37
N TYR A 90 7.90 -10.28 -4.77
CA TYR A 90 7.49 -10.73 -3.43
C TYR A 90 7.19 -12.22 -3.39
N TYR A 91 6.47 -12.74 -4.39
CA TYR A 91 6.16 -14.17 -4.48
C TYR A 91 7.44 -15.02 -4.57
N SER A 92 8.52 -14.53 -5.20
CA SER A 92 9.81 -15.25 -5.26
C SER A 92 10.39 -15.56 -3.88
N PHE A 93 10.26 -14.64 -2.91
CA PHE A 93 10.72 -14.87 -1.53
C PHE A 93 9.84 -15.88 -0.80
N TYR A 94 8.52 -15.81 -0.98
CA TYR A 94 7.59 -16.80 -0.47
C TYR A 94 7.91 -18.20 -1.02
N LYS A 95 8.04 -18.35 -2.34
CA LYS A 95 8.37 -19.60 -3.03
C LYS A 95 9.69 -20.18 -2.52
N TYR A 96 10.72 -19.35 -2.39
CA TYR A 96 12.01 -19.75 -1.83
C TYR A 96 11.87 -20.28 -0.40
N LEU A 97 11.18 -19.54 0.47
CA LEU A 97 10.94 -19.93 1.86
C LEU A 97 10.04 -21.15 1.99
N VAL A 98 9.17 -21.47 1.02
CA VAL A 98 8.37 -22.70 1.03
C VAL A 98 9.19 -23.91 0.60
N ASN A 99 10.07 -23.75 -0.38
CA ASN A 99 10.82 -24.85 -1.01
C ASN A 99 12.18 -25.14 -0.35
N ALA A 100 12.70 -24.27 0.52
CA ALA A 100 13.93 -24.52 1.26
C ALA A 100 13.87 -25.82 2.11
N LYS A 101 15.02 -26.45 2.37
CA LYS A 101 15.09 -27.69 3.18
C LYS A 101 14.55 -27.48 4.59
N SER A 102 14.90 -26.36 5.21
CA SER A 102 14.34 -25.92 6.49
C SER A 102 13.97 -24.44 6.47
N PHE A 103 12.97 -24.06 7.27
CA PHE A 103 12.56 -22.65 7.36
C PHE A 103 13.69 -21.75 7.89
N LYS A 104 14.48 -22.25 8.86
CA LYS A 104 15.63 -21.53 9.42
C LYS A 104 16.72 -21.29 8.37
N GLU A 105 17.05 -22.29 7.57
CA GLU A 105 18.03 -22.17 6.48
C GLU A 105 17.55 -21.18 5.41
N GLY A 106 16.26 -21.23 5.06
CA GLY A 106 15.65 -20.24 4.16
C GLY A 106 15.78 -18.82 4.70
N MET A 107 15.46 -18.60 5.98
CA MET A 107 15.59 -17.28 6.64
C MET A 107 17.04 -16.78 6.67
N ILE A 108 18.01 -17.66 6.95
CA ILE A 108 19.44 -17.29 6.94
C ILE A 108 19.89 -16.92 5.52
N ALA A 109 19.45 -17.65 4.51
CA ALA A 109 19.78 -17.35 3.12
C ALA A 109 19.21 -15.99 2.68
N LEU A 110 18.04 -15.59 3.17
CA LEU A 110 17.50 -14.24 2.90
C LEU A 110 18.29 -13.10 3.56
N THR A 111 19.05 -13.37 4.64
CA THR A 111 19.93 -12.35 5.24
C THR A 111 21.24 -12.13 4.48
N ARG A 112 21.60 -13.06 3.60
CA ARG A 112 22.81 -13.03 2.76
C ARG A 112 22.43 -13.30 1.32
N ASP A 113 21.49 -12.51 0.82
CA ASP A 113 20.96 -12.69 -0.52
C ASP A 113 21.92 -12.06 -1.54
N ASN A 114 22.36 -12.87 -2.49
CA ASN A 114 23.21 -12.48 -3.63
C ASN A 114 22.54 -12.79 -4.97
N LYS A 115 21.27 -13.23 -4.96
CA LYS A 115 20.52 -13.50 -6.20
C LYS A 115 19.72 -12.28 -6.67
N THR A 116 19.23 -11.48 -5.74
CA THR A 116 18.43 -10.28 -6.06
C THR A 116 19.28 -9.12 -6.59
N GLU A 117 20.47 -8.93 -6.02
CA GLU A 117 21.45 -7.96 -6.48
C GLU A 117 22.80 -8.66 -6.59
N TYR A 118 23.03 -9.30 -7.73
CA TYR A 118 24.25 -10.08 -7.90
C TYR A 118 25.50 -9.21 -7.78
N GLY A 119 26.47 -9.68 -7.01
CA GLY A 119 27.73 -8.97 -6.73
C GLY A 119 27.70 -8.17 -5.43
N ARG A 120 26.54 -8.04 -4.76
CA ARG A 120 26.41 -7.41 -3.44
C ARG A 120 25.53 -8.28 -2.55
N GLU A 121 26.10 -8.84 -1.48
CA GLU A 121 25.29 -9.51 -0.46
C GLU A 121 24.44 -8.48 0.29
N ILE A 122 23.12 -8.62 0.17
CA ILE A 122 22.15 -7.75 0.84
C ILE A 122 21.35 -8.54 1.87
N ASN A 123 20.98 -7.85 2.96
CA ASN A 123 20.00 -8.38 3.89
C ASN A 123 18.59 -8.02 3.39
N ALA A 124 17.96 -8.95 2.68
CA ALA A 124 16.64 -8.73 2.09
C ALA A 124 15.56 -8.45 3.15
N LEU A 125 15.69 -9.06 4.35
CA LEU A 125 14.74 -8.86 5.46
C LEU A 125 14.77 -7.44 6.02
N LYS A 126 15.95 -6.80 6.01
CA LYS A 126 16.13 -5.43 6.51
C LYS A 126 15.77 -4.40 5.44
N ARG A 127 16.04 -4.70 4.17
CA ARG A 127 15.85 -3.79 3.05
C ARG A 127 14.41 -3.75 2.54
N PHE A 128 13.73 -4.89 2.48
CA PHE A 128 12.39 -5.00 1.91
C PHE A 128 11.34 -5.33 2.98
N ASN A 129 10.09 -4.94 2.75
CA ASN A 129 8.97 -5.33 3.63
C ASN A 129 8.47 -6.74 3.27
N LEU A 130 9.20 -7.78 3.71
CA LEU A 130 8.88 -9.20 3.42
C LEU A 130 8.06 -9.89 4.51
N TYR A 131 7.53 -9.14 5.47
CA TYR A 131 6.85 -9.71 6.64
C TYR A 131 5.62 -10.56 6.25
N PRO A 132 4.72 -10.13 5.35
CA PRO A 132 3.63 -10.97 4.87
C PRO A 132 4.11 -12.29 4.27
N GLU A 133 5.11 -12.27 3.39
CA GLU A 133 5.63 -13.44 2.68
C GLU A 133 6.26 -14.47 3.64
N ILE A 134 6.96 -14.00 4.67
CA ILE A 134 7.59 -14.86 5.68
C ILE A 134 6.52 -15.57 6.52
N ILE A 135 5.49 -14.85 6.96
CA ILE A 135 4.41 -15.42 7.75
C ILE A 135 3.58 -16.40 6.91
N ILE A 136 3.22 -16.02 5.67
CA ILE A 136 2.44 -16.88 4.77
C ILE A 136 3.21 -18.15 4.41
N SER A 137 4.53 -18.07 4.17
CA SER A 137 5.37 -19.25 3.90
C SER A 137 5.48 -20.18 5.11
N ALA A 138 5.62 -19.64 6.33
CA ALA A 138 5.58 -20.43 7.56
C ALA A 138 4.21 -21.12 7.73
N MET A 139 3.11 -20.38 7.53
CA MET A 139 1.75 -20.91 7.59
C MET A 139 1.53 -22.03 6.57
N TYR A 140 2.00 -21.86 5.33
CA TYR A 140 1.86 -22.88 4.29
C TYR A 140 2.63 -24.17 4.63
N ARG A 141 3.86 -24.06 5.16
CA ARG A 141 4.62 -25.24 5.61
C ARG A 141 3.91 -25.99 6.72
N VAL A 142 3.36 -25.27 7.71
CA VAL A 142 2.57 -25.87 8.80
C VAL A 142 1.31 -26.53 8.24
N PHE A 143 0.56 -25.82 7.39
CA PHE A 143 -0.63 -26.34 6.71
C PHE A 143 -0.34 -27.62 5.93
N LYS A 144 0.74 -27.64 5.13
CA LYS A 144 1.16 -28.81 4.35
C LYS A 144 1.59 -29.97 5.24
N SER A 145 2.28 -29.69 6.34
CA SER A 145 2.68 -30.72 7.32
C SER A 145 1.46 -31.36 8.00
N ILE A 146 0.49 -30.55 8.42
CA ILE A 146 -0.75 -31.01 9.07
C ILE A 146 -1.56 -31.84 8.06
N THR A 147 -1.87 -31.29 6.89
CA THR A 147 -2.72 -31.95 5.89
C THR A 147 -2.09 -33.24 5.36
N LYS A 148 -0.76 -33.31 5.23
CA LYS A 148 -0.03 -34.54 4.92
C LYS A 148 -0.14 -35.58 6.04
N TYR A 149 -0.04 -35.16 7.31
CA TYR A 149 -0.19 -36.06 8.45
C TYR A 149 -1.60 -36.68 8.52
N TRP A 150 -2.63 -35.86 8.31
CA TRP A 150 -4.04 -36.29 8.33
C TRP A 150 -4.55 -36.84 6.99
N LYS A 151 -3.69 -36.92 5.95
CA LYS A 151 -4.04 -37.36 4.59
C LYS A 151 -5.28 -36.65 3.99
N ILE A 152 -5.44 -35.37 4.27
CA ILE A 152 -6.57 -34.58 3.77
C ILE A 152 -6.26 -34.18 2.31
N PRO A 153 -7.13 -34.49 1.33
CA PRO A 153 -6.96 -34.01 -0.03
C PRO A 153 -7.18 -32.49 -0.06
N THR A 154 -6.18 -31.74 -0.50
CA THR A 154 -6.17 -30.25 -0.49
C THR A 154 -6.06 -29.63 -1.88
N GLN A 155 -5.79 -30.43 -2.90
CA GLN A 155 -5.70 -29.99 -4.29
C GLN A 155 -6.17 -31.11 -5.23
N VAL A 156 -6.69 -30.71 -6.39
CA VAL A 156 -7.05 -31.58 -7.50
C VAL A 156 -6.11 -31.27 -8.66
N CYS A 157 -5.51 -32.30 -9.27
CA CYS A 157 -4.57 -32.12 -10.36
C CYS A 157 -5.14 -32.69 -11.66
N TRP A 158 -5.04 -31.90 -12.72
CA TRP A 158 -5.44 -32.23 -14.07
C TRP A 158 -4.21 -32.25 -14.98
N GLN A 159 -4.25 -33.03 -16.05
CA GLN A 159 -3.25 -32.95 -17.12
C GLN A 159 -3.86 -32.19 -18.30
N VAL A 160 -3.31 -31.03 -18.59
CA VAL A 160 -3.73 -30.19 -19.71
C VAL A 160 -2.86 -30.55 -20.91
N LYS A 161 -3.48 -31.07 -21.97
CA LYS A 161 -2.82 -31.24 -23.27
C LYS A 161 -2.75 -29.86 -23.92
N ARG A 162 -1.53 -29.41 -24.22
CA ARG A 162 -1.26 -28.22 -25.02
C ARG A 162 -1.41 -28.59 -26.51
N ASP A 163 -0.36 -28.43 -27.30
CA ASP A 163 -0.30 -28.83 -28.71
C ASP A 163 0.21 -30.26 -28.94
N ILE A 164 -0.02 -30.77 -30.15
CA ILE A 164 0.35 -32.13 -30.61
C ILE A 164 1.84 -32.44 -30.37
N HIS A 165 2.69 -31.41 -30.39
CA HIS A 165 4.15 -31.54 -30.25
C HIS A 165 4.68 -31.22 -28.85
N LEU A 166 3.82 -30.83 -27.89
CA LEU A 166 4.25 -30.45 -26.55
C LEU A 166 3.81 -31.48 -25.50
N PRO A 167 4.66 -31.81 -24.52
CA PRO A 167 4.28 -32.71 -23.44
C PRO A 167 3.12 -32.10 -22.63
N PRO A 168 2.18 -32.93 -22.13
CA PRO A 168 1.08 -32.46 -21.29
C PRO A 168 1.65 -31.88 -19.99
N VAL A 169 1.05 -30.78 -19.54
CA VAL A 169 1.45 -30.09 -18.32
C VAL A 169 0.45 -30.41 -17.22
N THR A 170 0.96 -30.74 -16.03
CA THR A 170 0.10 -30.96 -14.86
C THR A 170 -0.26 -29.61 -14.27
N SER A 171 -1.55 -29.33 -14.11
CA SER A 171 -2.06 -28.17 -13.38
C SER A 171 -2.81 -28.64 -12.15
N CYS A 172 -2.37 -28.20 -10.98
CA CYS A 172 -3.03 -28.50 -9.71
C CYS A 172 -3.77 -27.28 -9.18
N GLU A 173 -5.03 -27.46 -8.79
CA GLU A 173 -5.91 -26.42 -8.25
C GLU A 173 -6.28 -26.71 -6.80
N GLY A 174 -6.38 -25.65 -6.00
CA GLY A 174 -6.80 -25.70 -4.60
C GLY A 174 -5.73 -25.23 -3.61
N ILE A 175 -6.16 -25.04 -2.36
CA ILE A 175 -5.34 -24.47 -1.27
C ILE A 175 -4.08 -25.30 -0.93
N GLY A 176 -4.00 -26.55 -1.39
CA GLY A 176 -2.80 -27.38 -1.33
C GLY A 176 -1.66 -26.87 -2.23
N ASN A 177 -1.99 -26.20 -3.33
CA ASN A 177 -1.02 -25.59 -4.24
C ASN A 177 -0.50 -24.27 -3.62
N GLN A 178 0.83 -24.08 -3.66
CA GLN A 178 1.51 -22.93 -3.06
C GLN A 178 1.05 -21.58 -3.64
N MET A 179 0.71 -21.51 -4.94
CA MET A 179 0.26 -20.28 -5.60
C MET A 179 -1.12 -19.86 -5.09
N PHE A 180 -2.07 -20.80 -5.07
CA PHE A 180 -3.43 -20.55 -4.55
C PHE A 180 -3.40 -20.16 -3.08
N PHE A 181 -2.64 -20.88 -2.26
CA PHE A 181 -2.49 -20.51 -0.85
C PHE A 181 -1.95 -19.09 -0.67
N TYR A 182 -0.96 -18.69 -1.47
CA TYR A 182 -0.40 -17.34 -1.40
C TYR A 182 -1.43 -16.28 -1.80
N ILE A 183 -2.09 -16.45 -2.95
CA ILE A 183 -3.09 -15.50 -3.46
C ILE A 183 -4.28 -15.37 -2.49
N ASP A 184 -4.80 -16.48 -1.97
CA ASP A 184 -5.90 -16.47 -1.01
C ASP A 184 -5.54 -15.67 0.25
N MET A 185 -4.30 -15.83 0.74
CA MET A 185 -3.80 -15.06 1.89
C MET A 185 -3.61 -13.58 1.56
N VAL A 186 -3.18 -13.24 0.34
CA VAL A 186 -3.08 -11.85 -0.12
C VAL A 186 -4.46 -11.19 -0.13
N TYR A 187 -5.51 -11.85 -0.63
CA TYR A 187 -6.87 -11.30 -0.59
C TYR A 187 -7.44 -11.22 0.82
N LEU A 188 -7.10 -12.17 1.69
CA LEU A 188 -7.42 -12.10 3.11
C LEU A 188 -6.75 -10.90 3.78
N LEU A 189 -5.48 -10.64 3.47
CA LEU A 189 -4.75 -9.45 3.95
C LEU A 189 -5.34 -8.15 3.41
N ALA A 190 -5.76 -8.11 2.14
CA ALA A 190 -6.46 -6.96 1.58
C ALA A 190 -7.80 -6.69 2.32
N GLY A 191 -8.56 -7.75 2.61
CA GLY A 191 -9.77 -7.66 3.44
C GLY A 191 -9.49 -7.21 4.88
N LEU A 192 -8.38 -7.67 5.47
CA LEU A 192 -7.92 -7.23 6.79
C LEU A 192 -7.57 -5.74 6.78
N VAL A 193 -6.86 -5.23 5.76
CA VAL A 193 -6.58 -3.80 5.60
C VAL A 193 -7.88 -2.99 5.52
N GLY A 194 -8.85 -3.44 4.72
CA GLY A 194 -10.17 -2.81 4.65
C GLY A 194 -10.89 -2.77 6.01
N SER A 195 -10.84 -3.88 6.75
CA SER A 195 -11.41 -3.97 8.11
C SER A 195 -10.71 -3.03 9.09
N LEU A 196 -9.39 -2.96 9.04
CA LEU A 196 -8.58 -2.09 9.91
C LEU A 196 -8.87 -0.62 9.62
N LEU A 197 -8.98 -0.22 8.35
CA LEU A 197 -9.35 1.15 7.97
C LEU A 197 -10.73 1.54 8.51
N PHE A 198 -11.71 0.63 8.41
CA PHE A 198 -13.05 0.84 8.97
C PHE A 198 -13.02 1.03 10.49
N LEU A 199 -12.29 0.14 11.19
CA LEU A 199 -12.11 0.25 12.64
C LEU A 199 -11.39 1.54 13.02
N TYR A 200 -10.38 1.93 12.26
CA TYR A 200 -9.60 3.15 12.50
C TYR A 200 -10.48 4.40 12.45
N GLY A 201 -11.34 4.53 11.44
CA GLY A 201 -12.33 5.61 11.35
C GLY A 201 -13.30 5.63 12.53
N PHE A 202 -13.75 4.46 12.98
CA PHE A 202 -14.64 4.35 14.15
C PHE A 202 -13.94 4.75 15.47
N LEU A 203 -12.70 4.33 15.66
CA LEU A 203 -11.96 4.52 16.91
C LEU A 203 -11.55 5.97 17.15
N ILE A 204 -11.21 6.69 16.09
CA ILE A 204 -10.85 8.12 16.17
C ILE A 204 -12.05 8.96 16.60
N ARG A 205 -13.29 8.54 16.27
CA ARG A 205 -14.52 9.26 16.62
C ARG A 205 -14.84 9.21 18.12
N TYR A 206 -14.39 8.18 18.84
CA TYR A 206 -14.87 7.91 20.20
C TYR A 206 -14.06 8.66 21.27
N LYS A 207 -14.77 9.20 22.28
CA LYS A 207 -14.18 9.98 23.38
C LYS A 207 -12.99 9.26 24.03
N SER A 208 -11.87 9.98 24.11
CA SER A 208 -10.55 9.58 24.63
C SER A 208 -10.59 8.76 25.93
N ARG A 209 -10.68 7.42 25.81
CA ARG A 209 -10.38 6.45 26.87
C ARG A 209 -9.07 5.73 26.55
N LEU A 210 -8.35 5.26 27.58
CA LEU A 210 -7.08 4.55 27.42
C LEU A 210 -7.18 3.36 26.45
N HIS A 211 -8.27 2.59 26.54
CA HIS A 211 -8.56 1.46 25.66
C HIS A 211 -8.58 1.84 24.16
N ASN A 212 -9.08 3.03 23.81
CA ASN A 212 -9.13 3.47 22.42
C ASN A 212 -7.73 3.75 21.88
N TYR A 213 -6.84 4.34 22.68
CA TYR A 213 -5.45 4.56 22.27
C TYR A 213 -4.67 3.25 22.10
N ILE A 214 -4.93 2.25 22.95
CA ILE A 214 -4.32 0.92 22.79
C ILE A 214 -4.78 0.29 21.47
N LEU A 215 -6.08 0.37 21.17
CA LEU A 215 -6.63 -0.21 19.95
C LEU A 215 -6.19 0.55 18.69
N ILE A 216 -6.03 1.87 18.75
CA ILE A 216 -5.40 2.67 17.69
C ILE A 216 -3.94 2.26 17.51
N SER A 217 -3.21 2.01 18.59
CA SER A 217 -1.81 1.56 18.49
C SER A 217 -1.73 0.19 17.80
N LEU A 218 -2.52 -0.78 18.26
CA LEU A 218 -2.54 -2.14 17.71
C LEU A 218 -2.92 -2.14 16.24
N SER A 219 -3.97 -1.42 15.86
CA SER A 219 -4.40 -1.29 14.46
C SER A 219 -3.33 -0.59 13.60
N SER A 220 -2.66 0.43 14.12
CA SER A 220 -1.56 1.11 13.40
C SER A 220 -0.36 0.18 13.17
N VAL A 221 0.00 -0.64 14.17
CA VAL A 221 1.05 -1.67 14.02
C VAL A 221 0.66 -2.65 12.93
N MET A 222 -0.54 -3.24 13.01
CA MET A 222 -1.01 -4.19 12.00
C MET A 222 -1.05 -3.59 10.61
N PHE A 223 -1.48 -2.34 10.48
CA PHE A 223 -1.51 -1.65 9.19
C PHE A 223 -0.10 -1.48 8.59
N MET A 224 0.90 -1.12 9.39
CA MET A 224 2.30 -1.03 8.95
C MET A 224 2.93 -2.39 8.63
N LEU A 225 2.53 -3.47 9.32
CA LEU A 225 3.03 -4.82 9.04
C LEU A 225 2.48 -5.38 7.73
N VAL A 226 1.20 -5.13 7.45
CA VAL A 226 0.52 -5.69 6.27
C VAL A 226 0.80 -4.89 5.01
N TRP A 227 0.99 -3.57 5.13
CA TRP A 227 1.12 -2.71 3.96
C TRP A 227 2.31 -1.76 4.02
N GLN A 228 3.21 -1.87 3.03
CA GLN A 228 4.42 -1.07 2.91
C GLN A 228 4.16 0.45 2.88
N PHE A 229 3.11 0.88 2.21
CA PHE A 229 2.78 2.31 2.06
C PHE A 229 1.92 2.88 3.21
N ALA A 230 1.63 2.07 4.25
CA ALA A 230 0.87 2.51 5.41
C ALA A 230 1.49 3.73 6.10
N SER A 231 2.83 3.85 6.10
CA SER A 231 3.53 5.00 6.67
C SER A 231 3.11 6.32 6.00
N ILE A 232 2.94 6.35 4.68
CA ILE A 232 2.49 7.55 3.95
C ILE A 232 1.06 7.91 4.36
N ALA A 233 0.16 6.93 4.41
CA ALA A 233 -1.23 7.16 4.83
C ALA A 233 -1.30 7.68 6.28
N LEU A 234 -0.54 7.08 7.20
CA LEU A 234 -0.48 7.54 8.59
C LEU A 234 0.15 8.94 8.73
N ALA A 235 1.11 9.30 7.87
CA ALA A 235 1.67 10.66 7.85
C ALA A 235 0.60 11.71 7.51
N THR A 236 -0.32 11.42 6.57
CA THR A 236 -1.43 12.33 6.27
C THR A 236 -2.39 12.50 7.46
N VAL A 237 -2.67 11.41 8.20
CA VAL A 237 -3.48 11.46 9.43
C VAL A 237 -2.82 12.36 10.47
N VAL A 238 -1.50 12.21 10.65
CA VAL A 238 -0.71 13.05 11.56
C VAL A 238 -0.74 14.52 11.13
N GLY A 239 -0.56 14.81 9.84
CA GLY A 239 -0.67 16.16 9.28
C GLY A 239 -2.05 16.78 9.52
N SER A 240 -3.12 16.01 9.31
CA SER A 240 -4.50 16.45 9.59
C SER A 240 -4.73 16.75 11.07
N LEU A 241 -4.15 15.97 11.99
CA LEU A 241 -4.21 16.25 13.44
C LEU A 241 -3.46 17.53 13.82
N VAL A 242 -2.31 17.80 13.18
CA VAL A 242 -1.57 19.07 13.36
C VAL A 242 -2.40 20.23 12.83
N ALA A 243 -3.00 20.12 11.65
CA ALA A 243 -3.87 21.15 11.10
C ALA A 243 -5.02 21.49 12.05
N LEU A 244 -5.69 20.48 12.62
CA LEU A 244 -6.73 20.70 13.63
C LEU A 244 -6.22 21.38 14.91
N ASN A 245 -4.99 21.09 15.34
CA ASN A 245 -4.37 21.80 16.46
C ASN A 245 -4.05 23.26 16.12
N THR A 246 -3.59 23.55 14.89
CA THR A 246 -3.33 24.92 14.44
C THR A 246 -4.60 25.76 14.34
N LEU A 247 -5.73 25.14 13.98
CA LEU A 247 -7.06 25.76 13.98
C LEU A 247 -7.66 25.91 15.40
N GLY A 248 -6.98 25.44 16.44
CA GLY A 248 -7.45 25.51 17.83
C GLY A 248 -8.59 24.53 18.15
N LEU A 249 -8.90 23.59 17.26
CA LEU A 249 -9.98 22.61 17.44
C LEU A 249 -9.57 21.45 18.35
N ILE A 250 -8.26 21.15 18.42
CA ILE A 250 -7.68 20.12 19.27
C ILE A 250 -6.65 20.75 20.21
N SER A 251 -6.72 20.41 21.50
CA SER A 251 -5.75 20.85 22.50
C SER A 251 -4.38 20.18 22.33
N ASN A 252 -3.33 20.85 22.81
CA ASN A 252 -1.96 20.29 22.84
C ASN A 252 -1.86 19.00 23.69
N THR A 253 -2.77 18.81 24.66
CA THR A 253 -2.83 17.59 25.49
C THR A 253 -3.30 16.39 24.67
N HIS A 254 -4.34 16.56 23.85
CA HIS A 254 -4.82 15.52 22.95
C HIS A 254 -3.80 15.18 21.87
N LEU A 255 -3.18 16.19 21.25
CA LEU A 255 -2.13 15.97 20.25
C LEU A 255 -0.93 15.20 20.83
N ARG A 256 -0.50 15.51 22.07
CA ARG A 256 0.56 14.78 22.77
C ARG A 256 0.21 13.33 23.04
N GLN A 257 -1.06 13.02 23.28
CA GLN A 257 -1.50 11.65 23.51
C GLN A 257 -1.51 10.84 22.21
N PHE A 258 -2.02 11.39 21.11
CA PHE A 258 -1.91 10.77 19.78
C PHE A 258 -0.45 10.54 19.37
N TRP A 259 0.41 11.53 19.62
CA TRP A 259 1.84 11.38 19.37
C TRP A 259 2.44 10.18 20.13
N LYS A 260 2.12 10.02 21.42
CA LYS A 260 2.61 8.87 22.20
C LYS A 260 2.14 7.55 21.60
N THR A 261 0.86 7.48 21.23
CA THR A 261 0.27 6.29 20.60
C THR A 261 1.01 5.92 19.33
N PHE A 262 1.15 6.84 18.37
CA PHE A 262 1.81 6.57 17.09
C PHE A 262 3.31 6.31 17.23
N PHE A 263 3.98 6.99 18.15
CA PHE A 263 5.40 6.76 18.42
C PHE A 263 5.64 5.36 19.00
N VAL A 264 4.78 4.87 19.89
CA VAL A 264 4.85 3.49 20.37
C VAL A 264 4.55 2.51 19.23
N SER A 265 3.55 2.79 18.39
CA SER A 265 3.22 1.92 17.25
C SER A 265 4.37 1.77 16.27
N ILE A 266 5.04 2.86 15.89
CA ILE A 266 6.15 2.78 14.92
C ILE A 266 7.36 2.05 15.52
N LEU A 267 7.64 2.21 16.81
CA LEU A 267 8.71 1.46 17.48
C LEU A 267 8.41 -0.03 17.51
N ILE A 268 7.18 -0.44 17.84
CA ILE A 268 6.77 -1.85 17.81
C ILE A 268 6.91 -2.40 16.38
N ALA A 269 6.38 -1.69 15.39
CA ALA A 269 6.46 -2.11 13.98
C ALA A 269 7.91 -2.21 13.50
N TYR A 270 8.80 -1.28 13.88
CA TYR A 270 10.22 -1.33 13.53
C TYR A 270 10.91 -2.60 14.01
N PHE A 271 10.66 -3.03 15.26
CA PHE A 271 11.23 -4.27 15.77
C PHE A 271 10.61 -5.52 15.13
N MET A 272 9.30 -5.49 14.86
CA MET A 272 8.60 -6.60 14.20
C MET A 272 9.01 -6.76 12.73
N LEU A 273 9.34 -5.66 12.04
CA LEU A 273 9.85 -5.64 10.66
C LEU A 273 11.38 -5.79 10.61
N PHE A 274 11.98 -6.55 11.53
CA PHE A 274 13.42 -6.87 11.50
C PHE A 274 14.36 -5.65 11.42
N LYS A 275 13.99 -4.53 12.07
CA LYS A 275 14.74 -3.27 12.04
C LYS A 275 14.84 -2.67 10.63
N ASN A 276 13.75 -2.73 9.88
CA ASN A 276 13.68 -2.14 8.54
C ASN A 276 13.99 -0.63 8.59
N GLU A 277 15.02 -0.23 7.85
CA GLU A 277 15.52 1.16 7.82
C GLU A 277 14.57 2.13 7.11
N MET A 278 13.81 1.66 6.11
CA MET A 278 12.84 2.47 5.37
C MET A 278 11.74 3.03 6.29
N LEU A 279 11.41 2.31 7.37
CA LEU A 279 10.40 2.79 8.32
C LEU A 279 10.89 4.00 9.13
N LEU A 280 12.18 4.05 9.49
CA LEU A 280 12.77 5.17 10.23
C LEU A 280 13.05 6.37 9.32
N SER A 281 13.44 6.15 8.07
CA SER A 281 13.57 7.23 7.08
C SER A 281 12.21 7.75 6.59
N SER A 282 11.09 7.07 6.85
CA SER A 282 9.75 7.45 6.37
C SER A 282 9.25 8.85 6.79
N LEU A 283 8.34 9.42 5.97
CA LEU A 283 7.66 10.69 6.28
C LEU A 283 6.87 10.64 7.60
N PHE A 284 6.35 9.46 7.95
CA PHE A 284 5.62 9.26 9.19
C PHE A 284 6.50 9.48 10.41
N PHE A 285 7.68 8.84 10.47
CA PHE A 285 8.61 9.03 11.57
C PHE A 285 9.06 10.50 11.68
N ALA A 286 9.40 11.12 10.55
CA ALA A 286 9.77 12.53 10.49
C ALA A 286 8.65 13.45 11.02
N SER A 287 7.39 13.17 10.66
CA SER A 287 6.24 13.93 11.16
C SER A 287 6.06 13.82 12.68
N LEU A 288 6.32 12.65 13.27
CA LEU A 288 6.23 12.44 14.71
C LEU A 288 7.32 13.24 15.45
N ILE A 289 8.56 13.21 14.98
CA ILE A 289 9.63 14.02 15.57
C ILE A 289 9.33 15.52 15.40
N SER A 290 8.82 15.91 14.24
CA SER A 290 8.45 17.30 13.96
C SER A 290 7.34 17.82 14.88
N ILE A 291 6.33 17.02 15.24
CA ILE A 291 5.32 17.41 16.26
C ILE A 291 5.98 17.78 17.59
N LYS A 292 7.00 17.05 18.02
CA LYS A 292 7.70 17.34 19.28
C LYS A 292 8.45 18.67 19.20
N ILE A 293 9.12 18.92 18.08
CA ILE A 293 9.80 20.19 17.81
C ILE A 293 8.78 21.33 17.81
N MET A 294 7.68 21.20 17.07
CA MET A 294 6.60 22.18 17.01
C MET A 294 6.06 22.52 18.40
N LEU A 295 5.72 21.51 19.21
CA LEU A 295 5.21 21.70 20.57
C LEU A 295 6.25 22.32 21.52
N TYR A 296 7.54 22.06 21.31
CA TYR A 296 8.61 22.68 22.10
C TYR A 296 8.80 24.16 21.73
N VAL A 297 8.83 24.49 20.43
CA VAL A 297 8.92 25.88 19.97
C VAL A 297 7.70 26.69 20.40
N GLU A 298 6.49 26.11 20.33
CA GLU A 298 5.29 26.74 20.88
C GLU A 298 5.45 27.07 22.36
N GLN A 299 5.97 26.13 23.17
CA GLN A 299 6.20 26.37 24.59
C GLN A 299 7.19 27.50 24.86
N LEU A 300 8.22 27.67 24.03
CA LEU A 300 9.17 28.78 24.13
C LEU A 300 8.51 30.12 23.79
N LEU A 301 7.74 30.18 22.70
CA LEU A 301 7.06 31.41 22.25
C LEU A 301 5.94 31.84 23.21
N VAL A 302 5.21 30.89 23.78
CA VAL A 302 4.18 31.17 24.80
C VAL A 302 4.80 31.72 26.09
N LYS A 303 5.97 31.21 26.51
CA LYS A 303 6.73 31.79 27.63
C LYS A 303 7.17 33.23 27.36
N GLY A 304 7.46 33.56 26.11
CA GLY A 304 7.76 34.93 25.67
C GLY A 304 6.54 35.85 25.51
N CYS A 305 5.34 35.44 25.93
CA CYS A 305 4.07 36.17 25.79
C CYS A 305 3.58 36.37 24.33
N PHE A 306 4.13 35.65 23.35
CA PHE A 306 3.80 35.76 21.93
C PHE A 306 2.73 34.74 21.47
N PHE A 307 1.54 34.71 22.11
CA PHE A 307 0.53 33.67 21.88
C PHE A 307 0.00 33.59 20.43
N LYS A 308 -0.32 34.74 19.80
CA LYS A 308 -0.83 34.77 18.42
C LYS A 308 0.23 34.32 17.41
N LEU A 309 1.47 34.77 17.62
CA LEU A 309 2.61 34.40 16.80
C LEU A 309 2.93 32.91 16.92
N ALA A 310 2.84 32.35 18.15
CA ALA A 310 3.05 30.94 18.39
C ALA A 310 2.10 30.05 17.56
N ASN A 311 0.80 30.37 17.52
CA ASN A 311 -0.16 29.61 16.71
C ASN A 311 0.07 29.77 15.20
N PHE A 312 0.45 30.97 14.74
CA PHE A 312 0.76 31.21 13.33
C PHE A 312 2.01 30.45 12.85
N LEU A 313 3.04 30.32 13.70
CA LEU A 313 4.29 29.61 13.36
C LEU A 313 4.20 28.09 13.42
N LYS A 314 3.18 27.50 14.06
CA LYS A 314 3.02 26.04 14.16
C LYS A 314 3.14 25.28 12.82
N PRO A 315 2.37 25.61 11.76
CA PRO A 315 2.46 24.88 10.50
C PRO A 315 3.84 25.01 9.85
N PHE A 316 4.48 26.19 9.94
CA PHE A 316 5.81 26.42 9.39
C PHE A 316 6.90 25.66 10.15
N THR A 317 6.86 25.67 11.49
CA THR A 317 7.79 24.91 12.32
C THR A 317 7.63 23.40 12.13
N PHE A 318 6.40 22.92 11.94
CA PHE A 318 6.14 21.52 11.61
C PHE A 318 6.68 21.13 10.22
N ALA A 319 6.41 21.92 9.18
CA ALA A 319 6.93 21.66 7.84
C ALA A 319 8.46 21.70 7.80
N PHE A 320 9.07 22.71 8.41
CA PHE A 320 10.53 22.83 8.52
C PHE A 320 11.13 21.66 9.31
N GLY A 321 10.50 21.27 10.42
CA GLY A 321 10.93 20.12 11.22
C GLY A 321 10.92 18.82 10.42
N ILE A 322 9.94 18.59 9.54
CA ILE A 322 9.93 17.40 8.67
C ILE A 322 11.15 17.40 7.74
N VAL A 323 11.40 18.51 7.05
CA VAL A 323 12.52 18.64 6.10
C VAL A 323 13.85 18.41 6.80
N CYS A 324 14.07 19.07 7.95
CA CYS A 324 15.30 18.89 8.73
C CYS A 324 15.47 17.45 9.19
N VAL A 325 14.44 16.86 9.80
CA VAL A 325 14.51 15.48 10.32
C VAL A 325 14.78 14.49 9.19
N LYS A 326 14.09 14.62 8.05
CA LYS A 326 14.34 13.80 6.85
C LYS A 326 15.78 13.92 6.37
N PHE A 327 16.31 15.15 6.26
CA PHE A 327 17.68 15.38 5.83
C PHE A 327 18.71 14.76 6.80
N PHE A 328 18.53 14.94 8.11
CA PHE A 328 19.43 14.38 9.12
C PHE A 328 19.37 12.85 9.16
N ILE A 329 18.17 12.27 9.18
CA ILE A 329 17.99 10.81 9.21
C ILE A 329 18.52 10.16 7.93
N GLY A 330 18.25 10.76 6.77
CA GLY A 330 18.78 10.26 5.49
C GLY A 330 20.30 10.20 5.49
N LYS A 331 20.98 11.23 6.03
CA LYS A 331 22.45 11.21 6.19
C LYS A 331 22.94 10.16 7.19
N ILE A 332 22.24 9.98 8.31
CA ILE A 332 22.65 9.03 9.35
C ILE A 332 22.48 7.58 8.89
N LEU A 333 21.38 7.28 8.20
CA LEU A 333 21.06 5.92 7.76
C LEU A 333 21.64 5.56 6.39
N GLN A 334 22.29 6.51 5.69
CA GLN A 334 22.82 6.32 4.32
C GLN A 334 21.77 5.73 3.35
N THR A 335 20.50 6.06 3.56
CA THR A 335 19.40 5.62 2.71
C THR A 335 19.21 6.63 1.59
N GLU A 336 19.59 6.29 0.37
CA GLU A 336 19.36 7.09 -0.84
C GLU A 336 17.97 6.86 -1.46
N ASP A 337 17.28 5.78 -1.07
CA ASP A 337 16.04 5.30 -1.68
C ASP A 337 14.87 6.31 -1.68
N ASP A 338 14.80 7.21 -0.70
CA ASP A 338 13.71 8.21 -0.56
C ASP A 338 13.92 9.48 -1.40
N ALA A 339 15.11 9.68 -1.99
CA ALA A 339 15.41 10.83 -2.84
C ALA A 339 14.49 10.85 -4.07
N HIS A 340 14.21 9.67 -4.63
CA HIS A 340 13.36 9.50 -5.80
C HIS A 340 11.95 10.05 -5.63
N ILE A 341 11.28 9.91 -4.47
CA ILE A 341 9.91 10.41 -4.29
C ILE A 341 9.89 11.94 -4.38
N PHE A 342 10.81 12.62 -3.72
CA PHE A 342 10.88 14.08 -3.75
C PHE A 342 11.32 14.59 -5.11
N ASP A 343 12.23 13.89 -5.78
CA ASP A 343 12.65 14.21 -7.14
C ASP A 343 11.50 14.01 -8.14
N ILE A 344 10.68 12.96 -7.98
CA ILE A 344 9.48 12.73 -8.80
C ILE A 344 8.46 13.86 -8.58
N LEU A 345 8.23 14.27 -7.32
CA LEU A 345 7.33 15.38 -7.01
C LEU A 345 7.87 16.70 -7.58
N ARG A 346 9.19 16.94 -7.49
CA ARG A 346 9.86 18.11 -8.05
C ARG A 346 9.75 18.14 -9.56
N ALA A 347 9.96 16.99 -10.21
CA ALA A 347 9.81 16.82 -11.65
C ALA A 347 8.37 17.12 -12.09
N LYS A 348 7.36 16.59 -11.39
CA LYS A 348 5.94 16.85 -11.71
C LYS A 348 5.49 18.29 -11.50
N ILE A 349 5.95 18.96 -10.43
CA ILE A 349 5.48 20.31 -10.07
C ILE A 349 6.27 21.40 -10.82
N PHE A 350 7.59 21.23 -10.94
CA PHE A 350 8.49 22.25 -11.47
C PHE A 350 9.03 21.93 -12.86
N GLY A 351 8.70 20.76 -13.44
CA GLY A 351 9.23 20.32 -14.73
C GLY A 351 10.73 20.02 -14.71
N LEU A 352 11.34 19.91 -13.53
CA LEU A 352 12.76 19.62 -13.37
C LEU A 352 12.97 18.11 -13.32
N HIS A 353 13.08 17.50 -14.50
CA HIS A 353 13.26 16.07 -14.63
C HIS A 353 14.75 15.66 -14.61
N THR A 354 15.08 14.64 -13.82
CA THR A 354 16.28 13.80 -13.95
C THR A 354 15.93 12.48 -14.67
N PHE A 355 16.95 11.70 -15.06
CA PHE A 355 16.78 10.40 -15.70
C PHE A 355 15.81 9.47 -14.93
N ASP A 356 16.07 9.28 -13.63
CA ASP A 356 15.25 8.41 -12.78
C ASP A 356 13.82 8.92 -12.68
N THR A 357 13.64 10.24 -12.53
CA THR A 357 12.29 10.81 -12.43
C THR A 357 11.49 10.62 -13.70
N LEU A 358 12.11 10.69 -14.88
CA LEU A 358 11.45 10.45 -16.16
C LEU A 358 11.02 9.00 -16.32
N LEU A 359 11.84 8.05 -15.88
CA LEU A 359 11.50 6.63 -15.88
C LEU A 359 10.19 6.37 -15.12
N TYR A 360 10.00 7.06 -13.99
CA TYR A 360 8.77 6.96 -13.21
C TYR A 360 7.64 7.83 -13.78
N THR A 361 7.87 9.08 -14.18
CA THR A 361 6.78 9.98 -14.66
C THR A 361 6.20 9.56 -16.00
N CYS A 362 6.96 8.82 -16.82
CA CYS A 362 6.48 8.27 -18.10
C CYS A 362 5.72 6.95 -17.94
N ALA A 363 5.74 6.34 -16.76
CA ALA A 363 4.95 5.15 -16.49
C ALA A 363 3.49 5.57 -16.18
N ALA A 364 2.51 4.92 -16.81
CA ALA A 364 1.09 5.25 -16.69
C ALA A 364 0.59 5.21 -15.23
N GLU A 365 1.26 4.45 -14.38
CA GLU A 365 1.02 4.31 -12.95
C GLU A 365 1.19 5.60 -12.16
N PHE A 366 2.17 6.41 -12.55
CA PHE A 366 2.51 7.66 -11.89
C PHE A 366 1.93 8.86 -12.61
N ASP A 367 1.10 8.67 -13.63
CA ASP A 367 0.49 9.75 -14.38
C ASP A 367 -0.56 10.52 -13.54
N PHE A 368 -0.99 11.68 -14.04
CA PHE A 368 -2.11 12.44 -13.50
C PHE A 368 -3.43 11.68 -13.64
N LEU A 369 -4.40 12.04 -12.79
CA LEU A 369 -5.72 11.43 -12.80
C LEU A 369 -6.45 11.68 -14.14
N PRO A 370 -6.81 10.66 -14.93
CA PRO A 370 -7.37 10.81 -16.26
C PRO A 370 -8.79 11.32 -16.14
N TYR A 371 -9.22 12.01 -17.18
CA TYR A 371 -10.58 12.53 -17.28
C TYR A 371 -11.66 11.45 -17.12
N GLU A 372 -11.36 10.22 -17.55
CA GLU A 372 -12.25 9.07 -17.41
C GLU A 372 -12.65 8.78 -15.96
N TYR A 373 -11.73 8.99 -15.00
CA TYR A 373 -12.02 8.83 -13.57
C TYR A 373 -13.15 9.78 -13.15
N PHE A 374 -13.03 11.07 -13.48
CA PHE A 374 -14.04 12.06 -13.16
C PHE A 374 -15.38 11.75 -13.83
N LYS A 375 -15.36 11.31 -15.09
CA LYS A 375 -16.57 10.90 -15.82
C LYS A 375 -17.29 9.73 -15.12
N LYS A 376 -16.56 8.66 -14.77
CA LYS A 376 -17.11 7.47 -14.09
C LYS A 376 -17.64 7.82 -12.69
N THR A 377 -16.90 8.62 -11.92
CA THR A 377 -17.32 9.01 -10.55
C THR A 377 -18.47 10.04 -10.53
N SER A 378 -18.59 10.87 -11.56
CA SER A 378 -19.76 11.75 -11.73
C SER A 378 -21.00 10.97 -12.16
N ALA A 379 -20.84 9.93 -13.00
CA ALA A 379 -21.97 9.09 -13.43
C ALA A 379 -22.61 8.32 -12.26
N THR A 380 -21.83 7.94 -11.24
CA THR A 380 -22.36 7.32 -10.00
C THR A 380 -22.86 8.34 -8.97
N LEU A 381 -22.85 9.64 -9.31
CA LEU A 381 -23.15 10.78 -8.45
C LEU A 381 -22.24 10.93 -7.22
N LEU A 382 -21.18 10.12 -7.09
CA LEU A 382 -20.28 10.17 -5.94
C LEU A 382 -19.54 11.52 -5.86
N LEU A 383 -18.94 11.96 -6.97
CA LEU A 383 -18.20 13.22 -7.04
C LEU A 383 -19.09 14.45 -6.85
N PRO A 384 -20.23 14.63 -7.56
CA PRO A 384 -21.04 15.83 -7.40
C PRO A 384 -21.60 15.94 -5.98
N ILE A 385 -22.05 14.83 -5.40
CA ILE A 385 -22.57 14.85 -4.03
C ILE A 385 -21.48 15.19 -3.02
N ALA A 386 -20.29 14.57 -3.13
CA ALA A 386 -19.17 14.90 -2.25
C ALA A 386 -18.81 16.38 -2.34
N SER A 387 -18.76 16.94 -3.55
CA SER A 387 -18.45 18.37 -3.77
C SER A 387 -19.46 19.31 -3.11
N VAL A 388 -20.75 19.00 -3.16
CA VAL A 388 -21.82 19.80 -2.53
C VAL A 388 -21.68 19.80 -1.01
N ILE A 389 -21.38 18.64 -0.41
CA ILE A 389 -21.14 18.50 1.04
C ILE A 389 -19.89 19.29 1.46
N CYS A 390 -18.86 19.27 0.63
CA CYS A 390 -17.63 20.02 0.88
C CYS A 390 -17.88 21.53 0.87
N ILE A 391 -18.69 22.03 -0.08
CA ILE A 391 -19.03 23.45 -0.23
C ILE A 391 -19.95 23.92 0.90
N SER A 392 -20.87 23.08 1.37
CA SER A 392 -21.83 23.48 2.41
C SER A 392 -21.13 23.80 3.74
N GLY A 393 -19.96 23.21 4.02
CA GLY A 393 -19.07 23.65 5.11
C GLY A 393 -19.65 23.52 6.53
N VAL A 394 -20.77 22.79 6.71
CA VAL A 394 -21.68 23.01 7.85
C VAL A 394 -21.16 22.55 9.22
N TYR A 395 -20.04 21.82 9.34
CA TYR A 395 -19.65 21.28 10.66
C TYR A 395 -18.16 21.27 10.99
N ILE A 396 -17.86 21.83 12.17
CA ILE A 396 -16.58 21.67 12.89
C ILE A 396 -16.19 20.19 13.05
N LEU A 397 -17.18 19.30 13.22
CA LEU A 397 -16.98 17.86 13.39
C LEU A 397 -16.50 17.15 12.11
N ILE A 398 -16.59 17.79 10.94
CA ILE A 398 -16.26 17.20 9.62
C ILE A 398 -14.93 17.76 9.09
N ILE A 399 -14.35 18.77 9.75
CA ILE A 399 -13.09 19.42 9.34
C ILE A 399 -11.95 18.41 9.18
N PHE A 400 -11.85 17.40 10.06
CA PHE A 400 -10.84 16.34 9.90
C PHE A 400 -10.99 15.62 8.54
N ASN A 401 -12.20 15.17 8.22
CA ASN A 401 -12.47 14.43 6.99
C ASN A 401 -12.34 15.30 5.74
N MET A 402 -12.61 16.60 5.86
CA MET A 402 -12.41 17.60 4.81
C MET A 402 -10.92 17.83 4.51
N ILE A 403 -10.11 18.03 5.55
CA ILE A 403 -8.66 18.16 5.41
C ILE A 403 -8.09 16.86 4.82
N GLN A 404 -8.53 15.71 5.33
CA GLN A 404 -8.09 14.41 4.83
C GLN A 404 -8.48 14.18 3.36
N LEU A 405 -9.71 14.55 2.97
CA LEU A 405 -10.15 14.48 1.58
C LEU A 405 -9.31 15.38 0.68
N ALA A 406 -9.01 16.61 1.12
CA ALA A 406 -8.16 17.53 0.37
C ALA A 406 -6.74 16.96 0.19
N CYS A 407 -6.13 16.41 1.25
CA CYS A 407 -4.82 15.76 1.18
C CYS A 407 -4.82 14.58 0.18
N PHE A 408 -5.82 13.70 0.26
CA PHE A 408 -5.92 12.56 -0.66
C PHE A 408 -6.27 12.98 -2.10
N ALA A 409 -7.04 14.05 -2.29
CA ALA A 409 -7.33 14.60 -3.61
C ALA A 409 -6.08 15.20 -4.26
N LEU A 410 -5.27 15.95 -3.51
CA LEU A 410 -3.99 16.46 -3.97
C LEU A 410 -3.04 15.31 -4.36
N MET A 411 -2.91 14.31 -3.50
CA MET A 411 -2.09 13.13 -3.76
C MET A 411 -2.56 12.34 -4.99
N ALA A 412 -3.86 12.07 -5.10
CA ALA A 412 -4.45 11.34 -6.23
C ALA A 412 -4.40 12.14 -7.55
N GLY A 413 -4.49 13.47 -7.46
CA GLY A 413 -4.27 14.35 -8.62
C GLY A 413 -2.85 14.20 -9.16
N MET A 414 -1.86 14.07 -8.28
CA MET A 414 -0.46 13.91 -8.67
C MET A 414 -0.09 12.50 -9.13
N ILE A 415 -0.64 11.46 -8.51
CA ILE A 415 -0.32 10.06 -8.79
C ILE A 415 -1.62 9.25 -8.88
N MET A 416 -1.84 8.70 -10.07
CA MET A 416 -3.01 7.94 -10.45
C MET A 416 -3.42 6.81 -9.50
N ARG A 417 -2.45 6.01 -9.06
CA ARG A 417 -2.69 4.89 -8.14
C ARG A 417 -3.22 5.34 -6.76
N LEU A 418 -2.96 6.59 -6.35
CA LEU A 418 -3.41 7.12 -5.05
C LEU A 418 -4.91 7.45 -5.01
N LYS A 419 -5.64 7.31 -6.13
CA LYS A 419 -7.12 7.29 -6.14
C LYS A 419 -7.73 6.21 -5.23
N LEU A 420 -6.92 5.21 -4.87
CA LEU A 420 -7.21 4.20 -3.84
C LEU A 420 -7.60 4.83 -2.50
N PHE A 421 -7.02 5.98 -2.13
CA PHE A 421 -7.34 6.70 -0.88
C PHE A 421 -8.46 7.73 -1.06
N LEU A 422 -8.50 8.40 -2.22
CA LEU A 422 -9.49 9.44 -2.52
C LEU A 422 -10.91 8.86 -2.54
N THR A 423 -11.11 7.74 -3.23
CA THR A 423 -12.45 7.17 -3.47
C THR A 423 -13.16 6.76 -2.17
N PRO A 424 -12.53 6.00 -1.25
CA PRO A 424 -13.13 5.69 0.04
C PRO A 424 -13.43 6.93 0.88
N GLN A 425 -12.56 7.94 0.85
CA GLN A 425 -12.77 9.18 1.61
C GLN A 425 -13.97 9.98 1.05
N MET A 426 -14.18 10.00 -0.26
CA MET A 426 -15.40 10.55 -0.85
C MET A 426 -16.64 9.78 -0.38
N CYS A 427 -16.61 8.45 -0.34
CA CYS A 427 -17.72 7.64 0.19
C CYS A 427 -18.04 7.98 1.66
N ILE A 428 -17.02 8.19 2.49
CA ILE A 428 -17.21 8.62 3.89
C ILE A 428 -17.90 9.99 3.94
N ILE A 429 -17.49 10.93 3.10
CA ILE A 429 -18.12 12.26 3.02
C ILE A 429 -19.57 12.15 2.55
N VAL A 430 -19.84 11.38 1.50
CA VAL A 430 -21.21 11.18 0.99
C VAL A 430 -22.12 10.49 2.03
N SER A 431 -21.58 9.60 2.86
CA SER A 431 -22.36 8.92 3.92
C SER A 431 -23.02 9.91 4.89
N LEU A 432 -22.51 11.14 5.01
CA LEU A 432 -23.05 12.18 5.87
C LEU A 432 -24.45 12.66 5.44
N LEU A 433 -24.80 12.55 4.16
CA LEU A 433 -26.16 12.87 3.70
C LEU A 433 -27.21 11.99 4.37
N PHE A 434 -26.85 10.77 4.76
CA PHE A 434 -27.78 9.85 5.40
C PHE A 434 -27.94 10.12 6.91
N SER A 435 -27.46 11.26 7.40
CA SER A 435 -27.67 11.73 8.77
C SER A 435 -28.84 12.72 8.82
N GLU A 436 -29.88 12.38 9.59
CA GLU A 436 -31.08 13.21 9.81
C GLU A 436 -30.73 14.65 10.25
N LYS A 437 -29.76 14.79 11.15
CA LYS A 437 -29.32 16.11 11.64
C LYS A 437 -28.67 16.95 10.54
N PHE A 438 -27.84 16.31 9.71
CA PHE A 438 -27.08 17.00 8.68
C PHE A 438 -27.99 17.53 7.58
N LEU A 439 -28.96 16.72 7.14
CA LEU A 439 -29.94 17.10 6.13
C LEU A 439 -30.86 18.22 6.61
N CYS A 440 -31.32 18.17 7.87
CA CYS A 440 -32.12 19.24 8.47
C CYS A 440 -31.36 20.57 8.55
N ASP A 441 -30.08 20.55 8.92
CA ASP A 441 -29.28 21.78 9.07
C ASP A 441 -28.91 22.42 7.72
N ILE A 442 -28.78 21.64 6.64
CA ILE A 442 -28.53 22.17 5.28
C ILE A 442 -29.80 22.70 4.62
N VAL A 443 -30.89 21.94 4.69
CA VAL A 443 -32.13 22.24 3.96
C VAL A 443 -33.03 23.18 4.76
N GLY A 444 -32.77 23.38 6.06
CA GLY A 444 -33.57 24.23 6.94
C GLY A 444 -34.98 23.71 7.20
N PHE A 445 -35.29 22.47 6.81
CA PHE A 445 -36.62 21.87 6.91
C PHE A 445 -36.59 20.57 7.72
N GLN A 446 -37.44 20.47 8.74
CA GLN A 446 -37.62 19.23 9.50
C GLN A 446 -38.47 18.23 8.71
N MET A 447 -37.79 17.31 8.03
CA MET A 447 -38.44 16.22 7.31
C MET A 447 -39.00 15.18 8.30
N LYS A 448 -40.24 14.71 8.08
CA LYS A 448 -40.75 13.54 8.82
C LYS A 448 -39.87 12.33 8.49
N LYS A 449 -39.55 11.50 9.49
CA LYS A 449 -38.67 10.32 9.33
C LYS A 449 -39.01 9.41 8.15
N ARG A 450 -40.29 9.18 7.87
CA ARG A 450 -40.74 8.38 6.72
C ARG A 450 -40.26 8.95 5.37
N TRP A 451 -40.39 10.26 5.19
CA TRP A 451 -39.95 10.95 3.98
C TRP A 451 -38.42 11.01 3.89
N PHE A 452 -37.73 11.20 5.02
CA PHE A 452 -36.26 11.12 5.06
C PHE A 452 -35.75 9.76 4.57
N PHE A 453 -36.27 8.65 5.10
CA PHE A 453 -35.88 7.31 4.67
C PHE A 453 -36.23 7.05 3.19
N ALA A 454 -37.40 7.51 2.72
CA ALA A 454 -37.79 7.37 1.32
C ALA A 454 -36.82 8.09 0.37
N VAL A 455 -36.42 9.33 0.69
CA VAL A 455 -35.44 10.10 -0.08
C VAL A 455 -34.07 9.42 -0.06
N CYS A 456 -33.64 8.94 1.10
CA CYS A 456 -32.38 8.20 1.23
C CYS A 456 -32.36 6.94 0.35
N ILE A 457 -33.44 6.15 0.36
CA ILE A 457 -33.55 4.93 -0.46
C ILE A 457 -33.57 5.28 -1.94
N ALA A 458 -34.32 6.32 -2.34
CA ALA A 458 -34.38 6.77 -3.72
C ALA A 458 -33.00 7.23 -4.23
N LEU A 459 -32.29 8.03 -3.44
CA LEU A 459 -30.94 8.49 -3.76
C LEU A 459 -29.95 7.31 -3.87
N LEU A 460 -29.95 6.40 -2.90
CA LEU A 460 -29.08 5.21 -2.91
C LEU A 460 -29.37 4.31 -4.12
N SER A 461 -30.64 4.16 -4.49
CA SER A 461 -31.05 3.39 -5.67
C SER A 461 -30.52 4.04 -6.94
N CYS A 462 -30.66 5.36 -7.07
CA CYS A 462 -30.14 6.11 -8.22
C CYS A 462 -28.61 5.99 -8.35
N MET A 463 -27.87 6.16 -7.26
CA MET A 463 -26.41 6.02 -7.22
C MET A 463 -25.95 4.61 -7.60
N SER A 464 -26.73 3.59 -7.24
CA SER A 464 -26.40 2.18 -7.49
C SER A 464 -26.55 1.77 -8.96
N VAL A 465 -27.41 2.41 -9.77
CA VAL A 465 -27.70 1.97 -11.15
C VAL A 465 -26.43 1.94 -12.02
N ALA A 466 -25.70 3.05 -12.06
CA ALA A 466 -24.46 3.12 -12.84
C ALA A 466 -23.38 2.19 -12.29
N GLY A 467 -23.30 2.05 -10.96
CA GLY A 467 -22.35 1.16 -10.30
C GLY A 467 -22.60 -0.32 -10.59
N VAL A 468 -23.85 -0.76 -10.51
CA VAL A 468 -24.25 -2.14 -10.83
C VAL A 468 -24.01 -2.45 -12.30
N ARG A 469 -24.30 -1.50 -13.21
CA ARG A 469 -24.01 -1.70 -14.64
C ARG A 469 -22.52 -1.90 -14.89
N ASN A 470 -21.67 -1.05 -14.32
CA ASN A 470 -20.22 -1.17 -14.45
C ASN A 470 -19.70 -2.47 -13.83
N ILE A 471 -20.19 -2.87 -12.66
CA ILE A 471 -19.81 -4.16 -12.05
C ILE A 471 -20.21 -5.32 -12.95
N ASN A 472 -21.41 -5.31 -13.54
CA ASN A 472 -21.83 -6.35 -14.48
C ASN A 472 -20.96 -6.38 -15.74
N GLU A 473 -20.63 -5.22 -16.31
CA GLU A 473 -19.73 -5.13 -17.47
C GLU A 473 -18.36 -5.74 -17.15
N GLU A 474 -17.75 -5.35 -16.03
CA GLU A 474 -16.45 -5.87 -15.57
C GLU A 474 -16.49 -7.36 -15.22
N LEU A 475 -17.56 -7.82 -14.55
CA LEU A 475 -17.74 -9.25 -14.26
C LEU A 475 -17.95 -10.07 -15.54
N ASN A 476 -18.47 -9.50 -16.62
CA ASN A 476 -18.63 -10.24 -17.88
C ASN A 476 -17.32 -10.38 -18.67
N ILE A 477 -16.25 -9.69 -18.27
CA ILE A 477 -14.94 -9.83 -18.91
C ILE A 477 -14.33 -11.16 -18.48
N ILE A 478 -14.05 -12.01 -19.46
CA ILE A 478 -13.27 -13.25 -19.33
C ILE A 478 -11.94 -12.95 -20.01
N GLY A 479 -10.91 -12.67 -19.22
CA GLY A 479 -9.56 -12.41 -19.72
C GLY A 479 -8.75 -13.69 -19.80
N GLU A 480 -8.05 -13.90 -20.92
CA GLU A 480 -7.12 -15.01 -21.10
C GLU A 480 -5.69 -14.48 -21.08
N PHE A 481 -4.86 -14.99 -20.16
CA PHE A 481 -3.43 -14.69 -20.14
C PHE A 481 -2.67 -15.63 -21.09
N THR A 482 -1.98 -15.06 -22.08
CA THR A 482 -1.05 -15.81 -22.94
C THR A 482 0.21 -14.98 -23.18
N ASN A 483 1.38 -15.61 -23.04
CA ASN A 483 2.67 -15.01 -23.40
C ASN A 483 3.66 -16.10 -23.82
N ALA A 484 3.44 -16.67 -25.00
CA ALA A 484 4.27 -17.75 -25.54
C ALA A 484 5.74 -17.34 -25.72
N ASP A 485 6.00 -16.09 -26.07
CA ASP A 485 7.34 -15.57 -26.30
C ASP A 485 8.20 -15.60 -25.02
N MET A 486 7.63 -15.15 -23.91
CA MET A 486 8.30 -15.17 -22.61
C MET A 486 8.42 -16.60 -22.07
N GLU A 487 7.44 -17.47 -22.34
CA GLU A 487 7.50 -18.89 -21.96
C GLU A 487 8.67 -19.58 -22.66
N ASN A 488 8.79 -19.40 -23.97
CA ASN A 488 9.88 -19.96 -24.78
C ASN A 488 11.24 -19.46 -24.30
N LEU A 489 11.34 -18.19 -23.87
CA LEU A 489 12.58 -17.63 -23.34
C LEU A 489 12.97 -18.33 -22.03
N PHE A 490 12.05 -18.46 -21.09
CA PHE A 490 12.33 -19.06 -19.78
C PHE A 490 12.55 -20.56 -19.87
N ASP A 491 11.86 -21.27 -20.76
CA ASP A 491 12.13 -22.68 -21.05
C ASP A 491 13.55 -22.87 -21.61
N TRP A 492 13.97 -22.01 -22.54
CA TRP A 492 15.34 -22.01 -23.04
C TRP A 492 16.37 -21.72 -21.94
N ILE A 493 16.13 -20.72 -21.08
CA ILE A 493 17.03 -20.43 -19.94
C ILE A 493 17.17 -21.66 -19.03
N ASN A 494 16.06 -22.32 -18.72
CA ASN A 494 16.06 -23.48 -17.83
C ASN A 494 16.75 -24.71 -18.43
N THR A 495 16.60 -24.94 -19.73
CA THR A 495 17.13 -26.12 -20.43
C THR A 495 18.56 -25.94 -20.93
N SER A 496 18.93 -24.73 -21.34
CA SER A 496 20.15 -24.45 -22.11
C SER A 496 21.23 -23.69 -21.34
N THR A 497 20.95 -23.22 -20.11
CA THR A 497 21.91 -22.42 -19.31
C THR A 497 22.16 -22.98 -17.91
N LEU A 498 23.34 -22.68 -17.36
CA LEU A 498 23.75 -23.17 -16.04
C LEU A 498 22.91 -22.56 -14.90
N PRO A 499 22.67 -23.29 -13.80
CA PRO A 499 21.90 -22.81 -12.65
C PRO A 499 22.43 -21.54 -11.96
N ASN A 500 23.73 -21.28 -12.07
CA ASN A 500 24.42 -20.13 -11.51
C ASN A 500 24.71 -19.02 -12.55
N ALA A 501 24.22 -19.16 -13.78
CA ALA A 501 24.41 -18.15 -14.81
C ALA A 501 23.69 -16.86 -14.45
N VAL A 502 24.40 -15.74 -14.58
CA VAL A 502 23.93 -14.39 -14.24
C VAL A 502 23.32 -13.73 -15.46
N PHE A 503 22.11 -13.20 -15.31
CA PHE A 503 21.37 -12.53 -16.38
C PHE A 503 21.23 -11.03 -16.11
N ALA A 504 21.60 -10.21 -17.10
CA ALA A 504 21.26 -8.80 -17.13
C ALA A 504 19.95 -8.58 -17.91
N CYS A 505 18.97 -7.91 -17.32
CA CYS A 505 17.66 -7.68 -17.94
C CYS A 505 17.00 -6.38 -17.49
N SER A 506 15.89 -6.01 -18.13
CA SER A 506 15.08 -4.86 -17.74
C SER A 506 14.43 -5.06 -16.36
N LEU A 507 14.11 -3.96 -15.68
CA LEU A 507 13.42 -4.03 -14.38
C LEU A 507 12.10 -4.82 -14.45
N PRO A 508 11.21 -4.62 -15.46
CA PRO A 508 9.97 -5.38 -15.55
C PRO A 508 10.15 -6.89 -15.75
N LEU A 509 11.16 -7.32 -16.52
CA LEU A 509 11.43 -8.74 -16.79
C LEU A 509 12.12 -9.45 -15.61
N SER A 510 12.91 -8.71 -14.84
CA SER A 510 13.77 -9.26 -13.78
C SER A 510 13.03 -10.08 -12.73
N ALA A 511 11.83 -9.65 -12.34
CA ALA A 511 11.02 -10.34 -11.34
C ALA A 511 10.55 -11.71 -11.85
N ASN A 512 10.02 -11.76 -13.07
CA ASN A 512 9.57 -13.00 -13.70
C ASN A 512 10.74 -13.95 -13.97
N LEU A 513 11.85 -13.43 -14.49
CA LEU A 513 13.04 -14.23 -14.74
C LEU A 513 13.56 -14.86 -13.44
N LYS A 514 13.71 -14.07 -12.37
CA LYS A 514 14.14 -14.58 -11.06
C LYS A 514 13.14 -15.61 -10.51
N LEU A 515 11.84 -15.34 -10.61
CA LEU A 515 10.80 -16.21 -10.06
C LEU A 515 10.76 -17.58 -10.76
N THR A 516 10.80 -17.58 -12.10
CA THR A 516 10.59 -18.77 -12.93
C THR A 516 11.87 -19.57 -13.13
N THR A 517 13.04 -18.92 -13.18
CA THR A 517 14.33 -19.58 -13.48
C THR A 517 15.28 -19.68 -12.27
N GLU A 518 15.00 -18.96 -11.19
CA GLU A 518 15.82 -18.86 -9.97
C GLU A 518 17.29 -18.43 -10.20
N ARG A 519 17.56 -17.86 -11.38
CA ARG A 519 18.89 -17.37 -11.78
C ARG A 519 19.21 -16.04 -11.07
N PRO A 520 20.48 -15.78 -10.74
CA PRO A 520 20.91 -14.46 -10.27
C PRO A 520 20.65 -13.39 -11.32
N ILE A 521 20.17 -12.23 -10.88
CA ILE A 521 19.82 -11.11 -11.75
C ILE A 521 20.69 -9.89 -11.50
N VAL A 522 20.94 -9.16 -12.57
CA VAL A 522 21.52 -7.81 -12.58
C VAL A 522 20.56 -6.92 -13.36
N ILE A 523 20.19 -5.78 -12.79
CA ILE A 523 19.39 -4.81 -13.55
C ILE A 523 20.30 -4.20 -14.61
N HIS A 524 19.77 -4.09 -15.82
CA HIS A 524 20.53 -3.60 -16.95
C HIS A 524 21.17 -2.23 -16.63
N PRO A 525 22.51 -2.04 -16.77
CA PRO A 525 23.19 -0.79 -16.39
C PRO A 525 22.63 0.48 -17.04
N HIS A 526 22.06 0.37 -18.25
CA HIS A 526 21.25 1.42 -18.89
C HIS A 526 20.12 2.01 -18.04
N TYR A 527 19.61 1.32 -17.02
CA TYR A 527 18.59 1.83 -16.09
C TYR A 527 19.20 2.47 -14.83
N GLU A 528 20.49 2.28 -14.56
CA GLU A 528 21.14 2.74 -13.32
C GLU A 528 22.11 3.91 -13.53
N ASP A 529 22.68 4.07 -14.73
CA ASP A 529 23.64 5.15 -15.02
C ASP A 529 23.45 5.72 -16.42
N ALA A 530 22.98 6.98 -16.48
CA ALA A 530 22.74 7.73 -17.71
C ALA A 530 24.02 7.93 -18.55
N GLU A 531 25.20 7.99 -17.93
CA GLU A 531 26.48 8.13 -18.65
C GLU A 531 26.93 6.80 -19.28
N LEU A 532 26.57 5.67 -18.67
CA LEU A 532 26.91 4.34 -19.17
C LEU A 532 26.17 3.98 -20.46
N SER A 533 24.98 4.57 -20.66
CA SER A 533 24.13 4.46 -21.84
C SER A 533 24.66 5.14 -23.10
N ARG A 534 25.76 5.91 -22.99
CA ARG A 534 26.48 6.50 -24.14
C ARG A 534 27.91 6.00 -24.30
N ARG A 535 28.38 5.09 -23.45
CA ARG A 535 29.71 4.49 -23.62
C ARG A 535 29.74 3.67 -24.92
N SER A 536 30.91 3.58 -25.53
CA SER A 536 31.06 2.69 -26.70
C SER A 536 30.59 1.28 -26.32
N PRO A 537 29.99 0.50 -27.25
CA PRO A 537 29.50 -0.84 -26.96
C PRO A 537 30.54 -1.71 -26.23
N GLU A 538 31.82 -1.51 -26.52
CA GLU A 538 32.94 -2.17 -25.83
C GLU A 538 33.03 -1.81 -24.34
N LYS A 539 32.90 -0.53 -23.98
CA LYS A 539 32.91 -0.11 -22.58
C LYS A 539 31.65 -0.56 -21.83
N PHE A 540 30.51 -0.62 -22.51
CA PHE A 540 29.28 -1.16 -21.96
C PHE A 540 29.44 -2.66 -21.66
N ILE A 541 29.98 -3.43 -22.61
CA ILE A 541 30.33 -4.84 -22.43
C ILE A 541 31.35 -5.04 -21.31
N GLN A 542 32.37 -4.19 -21.22
CA GLN A 542 33.34 -4.23 -20.11
C GLN A 542 32.66 -4.05 -18.75
N THR A 543 31.64 -3.20 -18.63
CA THR A 543 30.88 -3.08 -17.38
C THR A 543 30.08 -4.33 -17.10
N LEU A 544 29.40 -4.92 -18.09
CA LEU A 544 28.69 -6.20 -17.91
C LEU A 544 29.65 -7.31 -17.46
N GLN A 545 30.85 -7.35 -18.05
CA GLN A 545 31.91 -8.29 -17.66
C GLN A 545 32.41 -8.04 -16.22
N LYS A 546 32.55 -6.77 -15.81
CA LYS A 546 32.90 -6.41 -14.42
C LYS A 546 31.83 -6.85 -13.42
N LEU A 547 30.56 -6.79 -13.82
CA LEU A 547 29.42 -7.28 -13.04
C LEU A 547 29.27 -8.82 -13.13
N GLN A 548 30.19 -9.50 -13.82
CA GLN A 548 30.21 -10.95 -14.06
C GLN A 548 28.90 -11.49 -14.67
N VAL A 549 28.29 -10.70 -15.55
CA VAL A 549 27.09 -11.09 -16.29
C VAL A 549 27.48 -12.13 -17.35
N ASN A 550 26.74 -13.24 -17.42
CA ASN A 550 26.93 -14.27 -18.46
C ASN A 550 26.07 -13.97 -19.69
N TYR A 551 24.83 -13.56 -19.48
CA TYR A 551 23.85 -13.33 -20.55
C TYR A 551 23.16 -11.98 -20.40
N LEU A 552 23.00 -11.26 -21.51
CA LEU A 552 22.27 -10.00 -21.59
C LEU A 552 20.98 -10.22 -22.38
N ILE A 553 19.84 -9.88 -21.79
CA ILE A 553 18.52 -9.96 -22.44
C ILE A 553 18.10 -8.55 -22.88
N ILE A 554 17.74 -8.43 -24.16
CA ILE A 554 17.20 -7.22 -24.77
C ILE A 554 15.79 -7.51 -25.31
N GLU A 555 14.88 -6.60 -25.01
CA GLU A 555 13.49 -6.59 -25.50
C GLU A 555 13.38 -5.64 -26.69
N ASN A 556 13.12 -6.18 -27.88
CA ASN A 556 13.08 -5.40 -29.13
C ASN A 556 12.07 -4.24 -29.06
N TRP A 557 10.89 -4.47 -28.48
CA TRP A 557 9.88 -3.41 -28.35
C TRP A 557 10.28 -2.31 -27.38
N VAL A 558 11.16 -2.55 -26.42
CA VAL A 558 11.66 -1.49 -25.53
C VAL A 558 12.63 -0.60 -26.28
N CYS A 559 13.46 -1.20 -27.15
CA CYS A 559 14.52 -0.49 -27.87
C CYS A 559 14.07 0.15 -29.19
N LEU A 560 13.03 -0.39 -29.82
CA LEU A 560 12.48 0.07 -31.09
C LEU A 560 11.17 0.85 -30.93
N LYS A 561 10.68 1.09 -29.70
CA LYS A 561 9.46 1.88 -29.49
C LYS A 561 9.65 3.30 -30.02
N ASP A 562 8.85 3.67 -31.01
CA ASP A 562 8.78 5.06 -31.45
C ASP A 562 8.10 5.94 -30.40
N SER A 563 8.59 7.17 -30.29
CA SER A 563 8.11 8.16 -29.34
C SER A 563 6.67 8.55 -29.64
N LYS A 564 5.71 8.00 -28.90
CA LYS A 564 4.33 8.48 -28.99
C LYS A 564 4.09 9.76 -28.18
N ASP A 565 4.95 10.08 -27.19
CA ASP A 565 4.78 11.22 -26.27
C ASP A 565 6.09 11.71 -25.60
N ASN A 566 7.25 11.70 -26.27
CA ASN A 566 8.57 12.01 -25.67
C ASN A 566 8.92 11.19 -24.41
N CYS A 567 8.32 10.00 -24.28
CA CYS A 567 8.47 9.09 -23.15
C CYS A 567 9.02 7.71 -23.57
N SER A 568 9.60 7.60 -24.77
CA SER A 568 10.42 6.44 -25.10
C SER A 568 11.72 6.49 -24.30
N GLN A 569 12.37 5.35 -24.08
CA GLN A 569 13.67 5.36 -23.39
C GLN A 569 14.68 6.27 -24.09
N THR A 570 14.67 6.30 -25.41
CA THR A 570 15.51 7.20 -26.20
C THR A 570 15.24 8.67 -25.91
N ASP A 571 13.98 9.06 -25.73
CA ASP A 571 13.63 10.45 -25.43
C ASP A 571 14.05 10.86 -24.02
N ILE A 572 13.90 9.94 -23.05
CA ILE A 572 14.34 10.17 -21.67
C ILE A 572 15.85 10.47 -21.64
N TRP A 573 16.62 9.80 -22.49
CA TRP A 573 18.06 9.98 -22.58
C TRP A 573 18.42 11.29 -23.29
N ASP A 574 17.74 11.59 -24.40
CA ASP A 574 17.90 12.84 -25.15
C ASP A 574 17.46 14.09 -24.36
N TYR A 575 16.58 13.91 -23.37
CA TYR A 575 16.17 14.96 -22.45
C TYR A 575 17.28 15.29 -21.44
N VAL A 576 17.89 14.27 -20.82
CA VAL A 576 18.90 14.45 -19.76
C VAL A 576 20.20 15.02 -20.30
N ASP A 577 20.54 14.73 -21.56
CA ASP A 577 21.72 15.30 -22.23
C ASP A 577 21.33 16.05 -23.52
N ALA A 578 20.86 17.28 -23.32
CA ALA A 578 20.39 18.18 -24.38
C ALA A 578 21.48 18.57 -25.41
N ARG A 579 22.76 18.36 -25.12
CA ARG A 579 23.88 18.69 -26.05
C ARG A 579 23.96 17.75 -27.24
N SER A 580 23.28 16.61 -27.15
CA SER A 580 23.46 15.48 -28.06
C SER A 580 22.16 15.09 -28.77
N ARG A 581 21.14 15.96 -28.73
CA ARG A 581 19.85 15.75 -29.41
C ARG A 581 20.07 15.48 -30.90
N GLY A 582 19.69 14.29 -31.35
CA GLY A 582 19.78 13.87 -32.75
C GLY A 582 21.15 13.38 -33.23
N GLN A 583 22.14 13.16 -32.36
CA GLN A 583 23.51 12.78 -32.77
C GLN A 583 23.94 11.33 -32.50
N SER A 584 23.19 10.51 -31.76
CA SER A 584 23.61 9.11 -31.51
C SER A 584 22.44 8.15 -31.37
N GLU A 585 22.40 7.14 -32.23
CA GLU A 585 21.55 5.96 -32.07
C GLU A 585 21.82 5.29 -30.72
N SER A 586 20.77 4.88 -30.00
CA SER A 586 20.92 4.31 -28.65
C SER A 586 21.77 3.04 -28.67
N ILE A 587 22.52 2.77 -27.59
CA ILE A 587 23.32 1.53 -27.48
C ILE A 587 22.45 0.31 -27.73
N CYS A 588 21.19 0.32 -27.27
CA CYS A 588 20.30 -0.80 -27.56
C CYS A 588 20.03 -0.99 -29.06
N ARG A 589 19.76 0.09 -29.83
CA ARG A 589 19.61 -0.02 -31.29
C ARG A 589 20.90 -0.41 -31.99
N ARG A 590 22.05 0.09 -31.52
CA ARG A 590 23.38 -0.30 -32.04
C ARG A 590 23.72 -1.76 -31.79
N LEU A 591 23.34 -2.31 -30.63
CA LEU A 591 23.48 -3.74 -30.31
C LEU A 591 22.57 -4.61 -31.19
N LEU A 592 21.46 -4.06 -31.67
CA LEU A 592 20.53 -4.72 -32.59
C LEU A 592 20.90 -4.54 -34.07
N SER A 593 21.80 -3.61 -34.40
CA SER A 593 22.22 -3.37 -35.78
C SER A 593 23.11 -4.52 -36.30
N ASP A 594 22.74 -5.08 -37.46
CA ASP A 594 23.45 -6.22 -38.08
C ASP A 594 24.90 -5.87 -38.49
N ASP A 595 25.20 -4.59 -38.68
CA ASP A 595 26.50 -4.10 -39.15
C ASP A 595 27.60 -4.14 -38.07
N GLN A 596 27.26 -4.35 -36.79
CA GLN A 596 28.24 -4.44 -35.69
C GLN A 596 27.88 -5.55 -34.68
N LYS A 597 28.28 -6.80 -34.97
CA LYS A 597 28.10 -7.94 -34.03
C LYS A 597 29.09 -7.86 -32.85
N PHE A 598 28.77 -7.07 -31.84
CA PHE A 598 29.59 -6.92 -30.63
C PHE A 598 29.55 -8.13 -29.68
N LEU A 599 28.42 -8.85 -29.65
CA LEU A 599 28.23 -10.03 -28.82
C LEU A 599 27.54 -11.14 -29.64
N PRO A 600 27.88 -12.43 -29.41
CA PRO A 600 27.18 -13.54 -30.04
C PRO A 600 25.75 -13.65 -29.50
N VAL A 601 24.78 -13.69 -30.42
CA VAL A 601 23.37 -14.00 -30.12
C VAL A 601 23.24 -15.51 -29.91
N VAL A 602 22.70 -15.90 -28.77
CA VAL A 602 22.49 -17.31 -28.39
C VAL A 602 21.01 -17.71 -28.38
N TYR A 603 20.12 -16.73 -28.35
CA TYR A 603 18.67 -16.92 -28.46
C TYR A 603 18.03 -15.68 -29.10
N SER A 604 17.08 -15.89 -30.00
CA SER A 604 16.28 -14.82 -30.60
C SER A 604 14.91 -15.37 -30.98
N HIS A 605 13.88 -14.94 -30.27
CA HIS A 605 12.49 -15.35 -30.51
C HIS A 605 11.53 -14.37 -29.86
N GLY A 606 10.37 -14.12 -30.47
CA GLY A 606 9.30 -13.37 -29.81
C GLY A 606 9.64 -11.95 -29.39
N GLY A 607 10.62 -11.32 -30.07
CA GLY A 607 11.15 -10.00 -29.69
C GLY A 607 12.09 -9.99 -28.48
N TYR A 608 12.41 -11.14 -27.88
CA TYR A 608 13.49 -11.30 -26.90
C TYR A 608 14.78 -11.75 -27.61
N ILE A 609 15.89 -11.05 -27.34
CA ILE A 609 17.21 -11.42 -27.85
C ILE A 609 18.16 -11.58 -26.69
N VAL A 610 18.84 -12.72 -26.63
CA VAL A 610 19.83 -13.03 -25.59
C VAL A 610 21.23 -13.05 -26.21
N PHE A 611 22.09 -12.19 -25.69
CA PHE A 611 23.49 -12.10 -26.04
C PHE A 611 24.33 -12.79 -24.97
N LYS A 612 25.35 -13.55 -25.39
CA LYS A 612 26.34 -14.13 -24.47
C LYS A 612 27.50 -13.14 -24.26
N VAL A 613 27.76 -12.79 -23.01
CA VAL A 613 28.78 -11.82 -22.58
C VAL A 613 30.08 -12.50 -22.15
N GLN A 614 29.98 -13.63 -21.44
CA GLN A 614 31.10 -14.46 -20.97
C GLN A 614 30.89 -15.93 -21.37
#